data_AF-A0A6N8YXT5-F1
#
_entry.id   AF-A0A6N8YXT5-F1
#
_cell.length_a   1.000
_cell.length_b   1.000
_cell.length_c   1.000
_cell.angle_alpha   90.00
_cell.angle_beta   90.00
_cell.angle_gamma   90.00
#
_symmetry.space_group_name_H-M   'P 1'
#
loop_
_entity.id
_entity.type
_entity.pdbx_description
1 polymer ?
#
loop_
_entity_poly.entity_id
_entity_poly.type
_entity_poly.pdbx_seq_one_letter_code
_entity_poly.pdbx_strand_id
1 'polypeptide(L)' 'MPDTGEASMEEFKMLADRAGLGMTQEELDTLKPIFDVYAAYARELHTLSFGAEEMVVEFHPDWPDA' A
#
# COMPACT_ATOMS: atom_id res chain seq x y z
N MET A 1 23.34 -9.14 0.15
CA MET A 1 22.48 -9.50 1.30
C MET A 1 21.08 -9.68 0.75
N PRO A 2 20.40 -10.84 0.88
CA PRO A 2 19.02 -10.93 0.41
C PRO A 2 18.12 -10.30 1.47
N ASP A 3 17.87 -8.99 1.36
CA ASP A 3 16.64 -8.38 1.89
C ASP A 3 15.55 -8.60 0.83
N THR A 4 15.15 -9.86 0.64
CA THR A 4 13.97 -10.17 -0.15
C THR A 4 12.78 -9.87 0.76
N GLY A 5 12.32 -8.61 0.73
CA GLY A 5 11.09 -8.12 1.36
C GLY A 5 9.81 -8.73 0.77
N GLU A 6 9.83 -10.04 0.55
CA GLU A 6 8.65 -10.86 0.29
C GLU A 6 7.91 -10.98 1.62
N ALA A 7 6.65 -10.55 1.65
CA ALA A 7 5.81 -10.82 2.81
C ALA A 7 5.75 -12.34 3.01
N SER A 8 5.83 -12.79 4.26
CA SER A 8 5.57 -14.20 4.57
C SER A 8 4.15 -14.58 4.14
N MET A 9 3.90 -15.87 3.93
CA MET A 9 2.56 -16.36 3.61
C MET A 9 1.54 -16.01 4.71
N GLU A 10 1.98 -15.97 5.98
CA GLU A 10 1.13 -15.57 7.12
C GLU A 10 0.74 -14.09 7.05
N GLU A 11 1.69 -13.21 6.74
CA GLU A 11 1.43 -11.78 6.55
C GLU A 11 0.51 -11.53 5.36
N PHE A 12 0.75 -12.22 4.24
CA PHE A 12 -0.10 -12.14 3.06
C PHE A 12 -1.54 -12.60 3.35
N LYS A 13 -1.70 -13.71 4.07
CA LYS A 13 -3.02 -14.20 4.50
C LYS A 13 -3.73 -13.19 5.41
N MET A 14 -3.02 -12.59 6.36
CA MET A 14 -3.58 -11.56 7.23
C MET A 14 -4.07 -10.33 6.44
N LEU A 15 -3.33 -9.94 5.39
CA LEU A 15 -3.74 -8.85 4.49
C LEU A 15 -4.97 -9.21 3.66
N ALA A 16 -5.02 -10.44 3.13
CA ALA A 16 -6.17 -10.93 2.36
C ALA A 16 -7.43 -11.01 3.23
N ASP A 17 -7.29 -11.48 4.47
CA ASP A 17 -8.39 -11.51 5.47
C ASP A 17 -8.86 -10.10 5.82
N ARG A 18 -7.93 -9.15 6.02
CA ARG A 18 -8.26 -7.74 6.28
C ARG A 18 -8.96 -7.07 5.10
N ALA A 19 -8.62 -7.46 3.87
CA ALA A 19 -9.30 -7.00 2.66
C ALA A 19 -10.68 -7.66 2.48
N GLY A 20 -11.06 -8.61 3.34
CA GLY A 20 -12.33 -9.32 3.26
C GLY A 20 -12.42 -10.30 2.09
N LEU A 21 -11.27 -10.73 1.55
CA LEU A 21 -11.22 -11.58 0.36
C LEU A 21 -11.61 -13.04 0.66
N GLY A 22 -11.50 -13.49 1.93
CA GLY A 22 -12.01 -14.78 2.37
C GLY A 22 -11.50 -15.98 1.55
N MET A 23 -10.23 -15.95 1.14
CA MET A 23 -9.64 -16.87 0.17
C MET A 23 -9.18 -18.18 0.83
N THR A 24 -9.23 -19.26 0.05
CA THR A 24 -8.68 -20.56 0.44
C THR A 24 -7.15 -20.57 0.32
N GLN A 25 -6.48 -21.55 0.94
CA GLN A 25 -5.01 -21.65 0.89
C GLN A 25 -4.48 -21.78 -0.54
N GLU A 26 -5.17 -22.53 -1.40
CA GLU A 26 -4.78 -22.73 -2.81
C GLU A 26 -4.87 -21.44 -3.63
N GLU A 27 -5.88 -20.62 -3.36
CA GLU A 27 -6.03 -19.29 -3.98
C GLU A 27 -4.97 -18.32 -3.48
N LEU A 28 -4.61 -18.38 -2.19
CA LEU A 28 -3.51 -17.59 -1.63
C LEU A 28 -2.16 -17.99 -2.24
N ASP A 29 -1.90 -19.30 -2.39
CA ASP A 29 -0.68 -19.82 -3.00
C ASP A 29 -0.55 -19.37 -4.47
N THR A 30 -1.68 -19.28 -5.17
CA THR A 30 -1.75 -18.79 -6.55
C THR A 30 -1.55 -17.27 -6.65
N LEU A 31 -2.09 -16.51 -5.68
CA LEU A 31 -2.06 -15.05 -5.69
C LEU A 31 -0.73 -14.49 -5.14
N LYS A 32 -0.04 -15.23 -4.27
CA LYS A 32 1.19 -14.82 -3.60
C LYS A 32 2.30 -14.35 -4.55
N PRO A 33 2.64 -15.06 -5.64
CA PRO A 33 3.68 -14.61 -6.57
C PRO A 33 3.33 -13.27 -7.25
N ILE A 34 2.04 -13.04 -7.52
CA ILE A 34 1.56 -11.79 -8.12
C ILE A 34 1.66 -10.66 -7.10
N PHE A 35 1.23 -10.92 -5.86
CA PHE A 35 1.36 -9.97 -4.76
C PHE A 35 2.81 -9.56 -4.52
N ASP A 36 3.76 -10.51 -4.54
CA ASP A 36 5.18 -10.23 -4.30
C ASP A 36 5.78 -9.28 -5.35
N VAL A 37 5.39 -9.43 -6.61
CA VAL A 37 5.79 -8.53 -7.69
C VAL A 37 5.27 -7.10 -7.43
N TYR A 38 3.99 -6.95 -7.10
CA TYR A 38 3.43 -5.63 -6.82
C TYR A 38 3.98 -5.01 -5.53
N ALA A 39 4.22 -5.82 -4.51
CA ALA A 39 4.83 -5.38 -3.26
C ALA A 39 6.26 -4.85 -3.48
N ALA A 40 7.01 -5.44 -4.41
CA ALA A 40 8.33 -4.94 -4.80
C ALA A 40 8.23 -3.56 -5.47
N TYR A 41 7.33 -3.38 -6.44
CA TYR A 41 7.11 -2.08 -7.09
C TYR A 41 6.61 -1.00 -6.12
N ALA A 42 5.71 -1.36 -5.21
CA ALA A 42 5.24 -0.43 -4.18
C ALA A 42 6.38 0.01 -3.26
N ARG A 43 7.28 -0.91 -2.88
CA ARG A 43 8.48 -0.58 -2.10
C ARG A 43 9.39 0.39 -2.86
N GLU A 44 9.59 0.21 -4.16
CA GLU A 44 10.36 1.16 -4.98
C GLU A 44 9.75 2.56 -4.94
N LEU A 45 8.42 2.69 -5.04
CA LEU A 45 7.74 3.99 -4.92
C LEU A 45 7.99 4.65 -3.55
N HIS A 46 8.03 3.88 -2.47
CA HIS A 46 8.33 4.40 -1.13
C HIS A 46 9.79 4.83 -0.94
N THR A 47 10.70 4.45 -1.85
CA THR A 47 12.08 4.97 -1.83
C THR A 47 12.19 6.36 -2.46
N LEU A 48 11.15 6.81 -3.17
CA LEU A 48 11.11 8.13 -3.76
C LEU A 48 10.85 9.17 -2.68
N SER A 49 11.78 10.11 -2.53
CA SER A 49 11.54 11.32 -1.76
C SER A 49 10.76 12.29 -2.63
N PHE A 50 9.44 12.25 -2.51
CA PHE A 50 8.62 13.39 -2.90
C PHE A 50 9.00 14.50 -1.91
N GLY A 51 9.53 15.62 -2.40
CA GLY A 51 9.92 16.75 -1.55
C GLY A 51 8.71 17.32 -0.77
N ALA A 52 8.80 18.56 -0.30
CA ALA A 52 7.59 19.22 0.18
C ALA A 52 6.63 19.40 -1.00
N GLU A 53 5.67 18.48 -1.15
CA GLU A 53 4.47 18.78 -1.94
C GLU A 53 3.77 19.94 -1.21
N GLU A 54 3.66 21.09 -1.88
CA GLU A 54 2.89 22.23 -1.38
C GLU A 54 1.42 21.79 -1.22
N MET A 55 1.06 21.31 -0.03
CA MET A 55 -0.32 21.27 0.43
C MET A 55 -0.75 22.70 0.76
N VAL A 56 -0.94 23.52 -0.26
CA VAL A 56 -1.49 24.88 -0.09
C VAL A 56 -2.82 24.96 -0.83
N VAL A 57 -3.80 24.20 -0.35
CA VAL A 57 -5.19 24.62 -0.52
C VAL A 57 -5.47 25.56 0.63
N GLU A 58 -5.11 26.83 0.44
CA GLU A 58 -5.52 27.91 1.35
C GLU A 58 -7.02 28.14 1.17
N PHE A 59 -7.80 27.76 2.18
CA PHE A 59 -9.22 28.06 2.25
C PHE A 59 -9.40 29.49 2.76
N HIS A 60 -9.89 30.39 1.91
CA HIS A 60 -10.32 31.73 2.31
C HIS A 60 -11.84 31.73 2.50
N PRO A 61 -12.36 31.69 3.75
CA PRO A 61 -13.78 31.87 3.96
C PRO A 61 -14.16 33.33 3.67
N ASP A 62 -14.95 33.55 2.62
CA ASP A 62 -15.70 34.79 2.43
C ASP A 62 -16.82 34.86 3.48
N TRP A 63 -16.49 35.37 4.67
CA TRP A 63 -17.50 35.77 5.64
C TRP A 63 -18.03 37.15 5.21
N PRO A 64 -19.36 37.32 5.01
CA PRO A 64 -19.90 38.66 4.79
C PRO A 64 -19.70 39.49 6.07
N ASP A 65 -19.11 40.68 5.91
CA ASP A 65 -18.86 41.63 7.00
C ASP A 65 -20.17 41.90 7.79
N ALA A 66 -20.05 41.89 9.12
CA ALA A 66 -21.14 42.11 10.07
C ALA A 66 -21.58 43.58 10.19
#